data_AF-A0A258KM12-F1
#
_entry.id   AF-A0A258KM12-F1
#
_cell.length_a   1.000
_cell.length_b   1.000
_cell.length_c   1.000
_cell.angle_alpha   90.00
_cell.angle_beta   90.00
_cell.angle_gamma   90.00
#
_symmetry.space_group_name_H-M   'P 1'
#
loop_
_entity.id
_entity.type
_entity.pdbx_description
1 polymer ?
#
loop_
_entity_poly.entity_id
_entity_poly.type
_entity_poly.pdbx_seq_one_letter_code
_entity_poly.pdbx_strand_id
1 'polypeptide(L)'
;PFVLANDEGQDRLIVCIDKGSSLLSETGETKLFDEKGEPTEYTQNCIKFCDDFEAERRRTDSFVQLLKDNDLFELKTAIFTPTDAAGNAGPPQTVAEYYGVSEEKLNALPVDKLRELQTNGALAQIYAHLVSLVGWERLIALAMVRQAAAAGVAVN
;
A
#
# COMPACT_ATOMS: atom_id res chain seq x y z
N PRO A 1 1.39 -4.82 -18.44
CA PRO A 1 1.69 -4.24 -19.77
C PRO A 1 1.39 -2.74 -19.94
N PHE A 2 0.63 -2.10 -19.06
CA PHE A 2 0.32 -0.66 -19.18
C PHE A 2 1.08 0.13 -18.12
N VAL A 3 1.69 1.25 -18.52
CA VAL A 3 2.46 2.14 -17.63
C VAL A 3 2.08 3.59 -17.90
N LEU A 4 2.14 4.44 -16.88
CA LEU A 4 1.93 5.87 -17.04
C LEU A 4 3.27 6.56 -17.30
N ALA A 5 3.28 7.42 -18.31
CA ALA A 5 4.33 8.39 -18.54
C ALA A 5 3.77 9.79 -18.30
N ASN A 6 4.54 10.61 -17.58
CA ASN A 6 4.25 12.03 -17.43
C ASN A 6 4.76 12.77 -18.67
N ASP A 7 3.91 13.61 -19.25
CA ASP A 7 4.36 14.66 -20.17
C ASP A 7 4.76 15.90 -19.36
N GLU A 8 6.07 16.16 -19.25
CA GLU A 8 6.66 17.22 -18.42
C GLU A 8 6.24 18.67 -18.81
N GLY A 9 5.35 18.86 -19.78
CA GLY A 9 4.83 20.18 -20.16
C GLY A 9 3.31 20.36 -20.12
N GLN A 10 2.51 19.29 -19.98
CA GLN A 10 1.06 19.37 -20.19
C GLN A 10 0.21 18.87 -19.01
N ASP A 11 0.82 18.36 -17.93
CA ASP A 11 0.13 17.71 -16.81
C ASP A 11 -0.87 16.61 -17.29
N ARG A 12 -0.58 16.04 -18.46
CA ARG A 12 -1.35 14.96 -19.09
C ARG A 12 -0.67 13.64 -18.79
N LEU A 13 -1.47 12.68 -18.35
CA LEU A 13 -1.07 11.30 -18.17
C LEU A 13 -1.17 10.58 -19.50
N ILE A 14 -0.05 10.00 -19.94
CA ILE A 14 0.01 9.18 -21.16
C ILE A 14 0.10 7.73 -20.73
N VAL A 15 -0.87 6.92 -21.17
CA VAL A 15 -0.79 5.46 -20.99
C VAL A 15 0.06 4.89 -22.10
N CYS A 16 1.22 4.36 -21.72
CA CYS A 16 2.14 3.65 -22.59
C CYS A 16 1.92 2.14 -22.48
N ILE A 17 2.10 1.44 -23.60
CA ILE A 17 2.05 -0.02 -23.66
C ILE A 17 3.49 -0.54 -23.68
N ASP A 18 3.86 -1.28 -22.65
CA ASP A 18 5.13 -2.01 -22.58
C ASP A 18 5.09 -3.24 -23.47
N LYS A 19 5.64 -3.11 -24.69
CA LYS A 19 5.75 -4.20 -25.68
C LYS A 19 6.61 -5.39 -25.21
N GLY A 20 7.43 -5.24 -24.18
CA GLY A 20 8.23 -6.33 -23.61
C GLY A 20 7.48 -7.20 -22.59
N SER A 21 6.28 -6.79 -22.18
CA SER A 21 5.48 -7.51 -21.19
C SER A 21 4.99 -8.86 -21.73
N SER A 22 5.21 -9.94 -20.96
CA SER A 22 4.71 -11.30 -21.27
C SER A 22 3.18 -11.40 -21.35
N LEU A 23 2.47 -10.38 -20.84
CA LEU A 23 1.02 -10.25 -20.93
C LEU A 23 0.52 -9.71 -22.29
N LEU A 24 1.41 -9.36 -23.21
CA LEU A 24 1.05 -8.94 -24.58
C LEU A 24 1.39 -10.03 -25.58
N SER A 25 0.52 -10.17 -26.59
CA SER A 25 0.72 -11.09 -27.70
C SER A 25 0.06 -10.52 -28.96
N GLU A 26 0.75 -10.66 -30.10
CA GLU A 26 0.21 -10.33 -31.43
C GLU A 26 -0.95 -11.27 -31.83
N THR A 27 -1.05 -12.44 -31.20
CA THR A 27 -2.12 -13.42 -31.46
C THR A 27 -3.05 -13.58 -30.26
N GLY A 28 -3.10 -12.59 -29.37
CA GLY A 28 -3.98 -12.60 -28.21
C GLY A 28 -5.46 -12.49 -28.58
N GLU A 29 -6.33 -13.11 -27.79
CA GLU A 29 -7.78 -13.04 -27.99
C GLU A 29 -8.36 -11.65 -27.65
N THR A 30 -7.75 -10.97 -26.67
CA THR A 30 -8.16 -9.62 -26.25
C THR A 30 -7.48 -8.57 -27.11
N LYS A 31 -8.25 -7.97 -28.02
CA LYS A 31 -7.76 -6.86 -28.86
C LYS A 31 -7.66 -5.58 -28.03
N LEU A 32 -6.56 -4.86 -28.19
CA LEU A 32 -6.36 -3.55 -27.55
C LEU A 32 -7.05 -2.41 -28.30
N PHE A 33 -7.13 -2.52 -29.62
CA PHE A 33 -7.76 -1.53 -30.50
C PHE A 33 -8.78 -2.23 -31.40
N ASP A 34 -9.84 -1.51 -31.75
CA ASP A 34 -10.84 -1.97 -32.71
C ASP A 34 -10.38 -1.76 -34.17
N GLU A 35 -11.23 -2.13 -35.13
CA GLU A 35 -10.92 -2.00 -36.57
C GLU A 35 -10.79 -0.54 -37.05
N LYS A 36 -11.27 0.43 -36.26
CA LYS A 36 -11.14 1.87 -36.53
C LYS A 36 -9.90 2.48 -35.90
N GLY A 37 -9.15 1.70 -35.11
CA GLY A 37 -7.98 2.15 -34.38
C GLY A 37 -8.30 2.78 -33.02
N GLU A 38 -9.54 2.66 -32.55
CA GLU A 38 -9.96 3.20 -31.26
C GLU A 38 -9.70 2.18 -30.12
N PRO A 39 -9.40 2.62 -28.89
CA PRO A 39 -9.24 1.72 -27.75
C PRO A 39 -10.50 0.89 -27.51
N THR A 40 -10.34 -0.43 -27.38
CA THR A 40 -11.45 -1.32 -26.97
C THR A 40 -11.88 -1.02 -25.53
N GLU A 41 -13.04 -1.53 -25.11
CA GLU A 41 -13.52 -1.41 -23.72
C GLU A 41 -12.47 -1.89 -22.71
N TYR A 42 -11.76 -2.98 -23.01
CA TYR A 42 -10.65 -3.47 -22.19
C TYR A 42 -9.58 -2.40 -22.00
N THR A 43 -9.09 -1.82 -23.11
CA THR A 43 -8.05 -0.78 -23.06
C THR A 43 -8.55 0.49 -22.37
N GLN A 44 -9.81 0.90 -22.57
CA GLN A 44 -10.41 2.03 -21.86
C GLN A 44 -10.44 1.79 -20.35
N ASN A 45 -10.79 0.58 -19.90
CA ASN A 45 -10.76 0.21 -18.49
C ASN A 45 -9.33 0.21 -17.92
N CYS A 46 -8.35 -0.25 -18.69
CA CYS A 46 -6.94 -0.16 -18.30
C CYS A 46 -6.46 1.30 -18.18
N ILE A 47 -6.85 2.16 -19.12
CA ILE A 47 -6.54 3.60 -19.06
C ILE A 47 -7.15 4.20 -17.79
N LYS A 48 -8.45 3.96 -17.54
CA LYS A 48 -9.13 4.43 -16.34
C LYS A 48 -8.46 3.95 -15.07
N PHE A 49 -8.07 2.67 -15.01
CA PHE A 49 -7.36 2.11 -13.86
C PHE A 49 -6.03 2.83 -13.61
N CYS A 50 -5.25 3.11 -14.66
CA CYS A 50 -4.03 3.87 -14.55
C CYS A 50 -4.28 5.29 -14.00
N ASP A 51 -5.29 5.99 -14.52
CA ASP A 51 -5.64 7.33 -14.04
C ASP A 51 -6.08 7.33 -12.56
N ASP A 52 -6.96 6.40 -12.18
CA ASP A 52 -7.41 6.23 -10.80
C ASP A 52 -6.21 5.92 -9.88
N PHE A 53 -5.30 5.04 -10.31
CA PHE A 53 -4.11 4.67 -9.55
C PHE A 53 -3.18 5.86 -9.29
N GLU A 54 -2.92 6.69 -10.31
CA GLU A 54 -2.09 7.90 -10.13
C GLU A 54 -2.77 8.93 -9.24
N ALA A 55 -4.09 9.11 -9.36
CA ALA A 55 -4.84 9.98 -8.47
C ALA A 55 -4.71 9.54 -7.00
N GLU A 56 -4.84 8.24 -6.72
CA GLU A 56 -4.65 7.69 -5.36
C GLU A 56 -3.19 7.78 -4.88
N ARG A 57 -2.21 7.63 -5.78
CA ARG A 57 -0.80 7.85 -5.46
C ARG A 57 -0.55 9.28 -5.01
N ARG A 58 -1.05 10.28 -5.75
CA ARG A 58 -0.95 11.70 -5.38
C ARG A 58 -1.66 12.03 -4.06
N ARG A 59 -2.81 11.40 -3.79
CA ARG A 59 -3.51 11.52 -2.49
C ARG A 59 -2.67 10.94 -1.35
N THR A 60 -2.05 9.78 -1.57
CA THR A 60 -1.17 9.15 -0.59
C THR A 60 0.05 10.03 -0.29
N ASP A 61 0.70 10.58 -1.31
CA ASP A 61 1.83 11.51 -1.13
C ASP A 61 1.42 12.75 -0.33
N SER A 62 0.27 13.33 -0.67
CA SER A 62 -0.26 14.50 0.03
C SER A 62 -0.55 14.19 1.50
N PHE A 63 -1.12 13.02 1.79
CA PHE A 63 -1.38 12.56 3.15
C PHE A 63 -0.07 12.35 3.92
N VAL A 64 0.92 11.69 3.31
CA VAL A 64 2.25 11.49 3.91
C VAL A 64 2.93 12.83 4.21
N GLN A 65 2.83 13.80 3.30
CA GLN A 65 3.39 15.13 3.52
C GLN A 65 2.70 15.84 4.68
N LEU A 66 1.36 15.80 4.74
CA LEU A 66 0.60 16.33 5.87
C LEU A 66 1.03 15.72 7.21
N LEU A 67 1.30 14.41 7.26
CA LEU A 67 1.81 13.77 8.47
C LEU A 67 3.21 14.25 8.84
N LYS A 68 4.10 14.45 7.86
CA LYS A 68 5.45 14.99 8.08
C LYS A 68 5.40 16.44 8.58
N ASP A 69 4.56 17.28 7.99
CA ASP A 69 4.43 18.69 8.34
C ASP A 69 3.93 18.90 9.77
N ASN A 70 3.20 17.93 10.30
CA ASN A 70 2.73 17.91 11.70
C ASN A 70 3.63 17.06 12.62
N ASP A 71 4.80 16.61 12.15
CA ASP A 71 5.75 15.73 12.86
C ASP A 71 5.10 14.46 13.44
N LEU A 72 4.15 13.85 12.74
CA LEU A 72 3.36 12.75 13.30
C LEU A 72 4.01 11.36 13.21
N PHE A 73 5.13 11.22 12.51
CA PHE A 73 5.81 9.94 12.38
C PHE A 73 6.76 9.66 13.54
N GLU A 74 6.86 8.38 13.90
CA GLU A 74 7.90 7.83 14.75
C GLU A 74 8.39 6.49 14.18
N LEU A 75 9.64 6.13 14.49
CA LEU A 75 10.18 4.82 14.17
C LEU A 75 9.57 3.78 15.12
N LYS A 76 8.96 2.75 14.55
CA LYS A 76 8.36 1.61 15.26
C LYS A 76 9.05 0.32 14.85
N THR A 77 9.06 -0.63 15.76
CA THR A 77 9.62 -1.97 15.54
C THR A 77 8.54 -3.02 15.79
N ALA A 78 8.32 -3.90 14.83
CA ALA A 78 7.51 -5.09 15.02
C ALA A 78 8.42 -6.23 15.49
N ILE A 79 8.15 -6.76 16.68
CA ILE A 79 8.93 -7.84 17.30
C ILE A 79 8.05 -9.08 17.38
N PHE A 80 8.64 -10.22 17.07
CA PHE A 80 8.03 -11.53 17.20
C PHE A 80 8.85 -12.41 18.14
N THR A 81 8.17 -13.10 19.06
CA THR A 81 8.82 -14.06 19.96
C THR A 81 8.31 -15.47 19.61
N PRO A 82 9.11 -16.32 18.94
CA PRO A 82 8.72 -17.69 18.63
C PRO A 82 8.55 -18.53 19.88
N THR A 83 7.69 -19.55 19.78
CA THR A 83 7.56 -20.58 20.80
C THR A 83 8.15 -21.88 20.28
N ASP A 84 8.96 -22.57 21.08
CA ASP A 84 9.49 -23.89 20.74
C ASP A 84 8.42 -24.99 20.85
N ALA A 85 8.79 -26.22 20.46
CA ALA A 85 7.89 -27.38 20.52
C ALA A 85 7.46 -27.77 21.95
N ALA A 86 8.17 -27.27 22.97
CA ALA A 86 7.86 -27.50 24.38
C ALA A 86 7.05 -26.34 25.00
N GLY A 87 6.66 -25.33 24.21
CA GLY A 87 5.88 -24.19 24.67
C GLY A 87 6.70 -23.06 25.29
N ASN A 88 8.04 -23.11 25.23
CA ASN A 88 8.89 -22.05 25.79
C ASN A 88 9.12 -20.94 24.79
N ALA A 89 9.13 -19.69 25.28
CA ALA A 89 9.49 -18.53 24.48
C ALA A 89 10.97 -18.60 24.07
N GLY A 90 11.22 -18.53 22.76
CA GLY A 90 12.52 -18.35 22.17
C GLY A 90 13.00 -16.89 22.22
N PRO A 91 14.15 -16.58 21.60
CA PRO A 91 14.67 -15.22 21.54
C PRO A 91 13.75 -14.32 20.68
N PRO A 92 13.43 -13.09 21.12
CA PRO A 92 12.71 -12.13 20.29
C PRO A 92 13.44 -11.84 18.98
N GLN A 93 12.68 -11.69 17.91
CA GLN A 93 13.14 -11.44 16.56
C GLN A 93 12.49 -10.18 16.01
N THR A 94 13.29 -9.26 15.48
CA THR A 94 12.76 -8.09 14.77
C THR A 94 12.24 -8.53 13.40
N VAL A 95 10.96 -8.30 13.15
CA VAL A 95 10.28 -8.62 11.88
C VAL A 95 10.36 -7.45 10.91
N ALA A 96 10.19 -6.23 11.43
CA ALA A 96 10.23 -5.02 10.63
C ALA A 96 10.58 -3.80 11.48
N GLU A 97 11.24 -2.84 10.85
CA GLU A 97 11.36 -1.46 11.30
C GLU A 97 10.64 -0.57 10.30
N TYR A 98 9.77 0.31 10.79
CA TYR A 98 8.92 1.13 9.92
C TYR A 98 8.56 2.45 10.58
N TYR A 99 8.25 3.46 9.78
CA TYR A 99 7.65 4.69 10.29
C TYR A 99 6.14 4.49 10.40
N GLY A 100 5.58 4.75 11.59
CA GLY A 100 4.15 4.76 11.81
C GLY A 100 3.72 6.06 12.49
N VAL A 101 2.41 6.34 12.47
CA VAL A 101 1.88 7.48 13.24
C VAL A 101 2.11 7.23 14.74
N SER A 102 2.60 8.26 15.42
CA SER A 102 2.66 8.33 16.88
C SER A 102 1.33 8.82 17.43
N GLU A 103 0.66 7.99 18.23
CA GLU A 103 -0.57 8.38 18.93
C GLU A 103 -0.30 9.48 19.97
N GLU A 104 0.88 9.44 20.62
CA GLU A 104 1.30 10.47 21.56
C GLU A 104 1.41 11.84 20.87
N LYS A 105 2.13 11.91 19.74
CA LYS A 105 2.28 13.18 19.00
C LYS A 105 0.96 13.67 18.43
N LEU A 106 0.09 12.77 17.95
CA LEU A 106 -1.26 13.11 17.50
C LEU A 106 -2.06 13.77 18.63
N ASN A 107 -2.08 13.17 19.81
CA ASN A 107 -2.81 13.68 20.96
C ASN A 107 -2.22 14.98 21.54
N ALA A 108 -0.94 15.24 21.29
CA ALA A 108 -0.25 16.46 21.68
C ALA A 108 -0.47 17.64 20.70
N LEU A 109 -1.12 17.42 19.55
CA LEU A 109 -1.36 18.48 18.58
C LEU A 109 -2.26 19.59 19.15
N PRO A 110 -2.04 20.87 18.75
CA PRO A 110 -2.95 21.95 19.07
C PRO A 110 -4.38 21.67 18.57
N VAL A 111 -5.39 22.13 19.32
CA VAL A 111 -6.81 21.90 19.02
C VAL A 111 -7.18 22.36 17.59
N ASP A 112 -6.63 23.47 17.13
CA ASP A 112 -6.93 23.97 15.78
C ASP A 112 -6.37 23.05 14.69
N LYS A 113 -5.22 22.40 14.93
CA LYS A 113 -4.67 21.40 14.02
C LYS A 113 -5.48 20.11 14.03
N LEU A 114 -5.90 19.64 15.20
CA LEU A 114 -6.82 18.50 15.29
C LEU A 114 -8.14 18.78 14.54
N ARG A 115 -8.70 19.99 14.66
CA ARG A 115 -9.90 20.41 13.93
C ARG A 115 -9.66 20.45 12.42
N GLU A 116 -8.51 20.93 11.97
CA GLU A 116 -8.11 20.93 10.55
C GLU A 116 -8.08 19.49 10.00
N LEU A 117 -7.39 18.57 10.69
CA LEU A 117 -7.31 17.16 10.33
C LEU A 117 -8.69 16.47 10.31
N GLN A 118 -9.58 16.85 11.23
CA GLN A 118 -10.94 16.36 11.23
C GLN A 118 -11.73 16.86 10.01
N THR A 119 -11.60 18.15 9.70
CA THR A 119 -12.39 18.81 8.65
C THR A 119 -11.97 18.38 7.25
N ASN A 120 -10.68 18.13 7.04
CA ASN A 120 -10.16 17.66 5.75
C ASN A 120 -10.19 16.12 5.59
N GLY A 121 -10.67 15.39 6.61
CA GLY A 121 -10.80 13.93 6.59
C GLY A 121 -9.53 13.15 6.92
N ALA A 122 -8.38 13.80 7.10
CA ALA A 122 -7.11 13.14 7.41
C ALA A 122 -7.16 12.41 8.76
N LEU A 123 -7.91 12.92 9.74
CA LEU A 123 -8.01 12.30 11.06
C LEU A 123 -8.57 10.86 10.99
N ALA A 124 -9.56 10.62 10.12
CA ALA A 124 -10.11 9.27 9.94
C ALA A 124 -9.06 8.31 9.34
N GLN A 125 -8.26 8.79 8.39
CA GLN A 125 -7.18 8.01 7.77
C GLN A 125 -6.05 7.72 8.76
N ILE A 126 -5.73 8.68 9.64
CA ILE A 126 -4.75 8.50 10.72
C ILE A 126 -5.18 7.36 11.65
N TYR A 127 -6.43 7.38 12.12
CA TYR A 127 -6.92 6.30 12.99
C TYR A 127 -7.00 4.96 12.25
N ALA A 128 -7.39 4.94 10.98
CA ALA A 128 -7.36 3.71 10.18
C ALA A 128 -5.93 3.14 10.10
N HIS A 129 -4.91 3.99 9.93
CA HIS A 129 -3.51 3.58 9.98
C HIS A 129 -3.14 3.03 11.36
N LEU A 130 -3.42 3.73 12.45
CA LEU A 130 -3.13 3.25 13.81
C LEU A 130 -3.78 1.88 14.10
N VAL A 131 -5.05 1.70 13.72
CA VAL A 131 -5.76 0.42 13.88
C VAL A 131 -5.12 -0.68 13.03
N SER A 132 -4.68 -0.36 11.81
CA SER A 132 -3.99 -1.32 10.93
C SER A 132 -2.68 -1.84 11.53
N LEU A 133 -1.95 -1.01 12.29
CA LEU A 133 -0.68 -1.40 12.92
C LEU A 133 -0.85 -2.45 14.03
N VAL A 134 -2.03 -2.54 14.65
CA VAL A 134 -2.36 -3.65 15.58
C VAL A 134 -2.38 -5.00 14.84
N GLY A 135 -2.49 -4.99 13.50
CA GLY A 135 -2.48 -6.18 12.66
C GLY A 135 -1.15 -6.92 12.55
N TRP A 136 -0.03 -6.37 13.05
CA TRP A 136 1.29 -7.01 12.97
C TRP A 136 1.29 -8.42 13.55
N GLU A 137 0.74 -8.62 14.75
CA GLU A 137 0.67 -9.94 15.39
C GLU A 137 -0.06 -10.96 14.52
N ARG A 138 -1.20 -10.55 13.96
CA ARG A 138 -2.00 -11.40 13.05
C ARG A 138 -1.23 -11.75 11.78
N LEU A 139 -0.55 -10.78 11.17
CA LEU A 139 0.23 -10.99 9.94
C LEU A 139 1.40 -11.94 10.18
N ILE A 140 2.08 -11.79 11.33
CA ILE A 140 3.16 -12.68 11.75
C ILE A 140 2.62 -14.12 11.92
N ALA A 141 1.52 -14.29 12.66
CA ALA A 141 0.91 -15.60 12.85
C ALA A 141 0.53 -16.28 11.51
N LEU A 142 -0.07 -15.53 10.59
CA LEU A 142 -0.42 -16.03 9.26
C LEU A 142 0.82 -16.41 8.44
N ALA A 143 1.90 -15.64 8.53
CA ALA A 143 3.16 -15.94 7.86
C ALA A 143 3.77 -17.25 8.39
N MET A 144 3.74 -17.47 9.71
CA MET A 144 4.24 -18.71 10.33
C MET A 144 3.44 -19.94 9.91
N VAL A 145 2.11 -19.86 9.91
CA VAL A 145 1.26 -20.97 9.44
C VAL A 145 1.61 -21.34 8.00
N ARG A 146 1.81 -20.34 7.13
CA ARG A 146 2.22 -20.56 5.74
C ARG A 146 3.61 -21.19 5.65
N GLN A 147 4.56 -20.76 6.48
CA GLN A 147 5.91 -21.31 6.51
C GLN A 147 5.93 -22.77 6.99
N ALA A 148 5.17 -23.11 8.04
CA ALA A 148 5.03 -24.47 8.54
C ALA A 148 4.40 -25.40 7.49
N ALA A 149 3.32 -24.94 6.82
CA ALA A 149 2.68 -25.67 5.74
C ALA A 149 3.64 -25.92 4.56
N ALA A 150 4.44 -24.91 4.18
CA ALA A 150 5.45 -25.05 3.13
C ALA A 150 6.60 -25.99 3.52
N ALA A 151 6.90 -26.12 4.83
CA ALA A 151 7.92 -27.03 5.36
C ALA A 151 7.40 -28.45 5.63
N GLY A 152 6.12 -28.75 5.35
CA GLY A 152 5.52 -30.06 5.62
C GLY A 152 5.33 -30.37 7.11
N VAL A 153 5.41 -29.36 7.98
CA VAL A 153 5.20 -29.49 9.42
C VAL A 153 3.73 -29.19 9.71
N ALA A 154 2.98 -30.18 10.18
CA ALA A 154 1.59 -30.01 10.57
C ALA A 154 1.48 -29.01 11.73
N VAL A 155 0.73 -27.92 11.54
CA VAL A 155 0.34 -27.01 12.61
C VAL A 155 -0.84 -27.67 13.33
N ASN A 156 -0.59 -28.27 14.48
CA ASN A 156 -1.63 -28.76 15.41
C ASN A 156 -2.04 -27.65 16.36
#